data_AF-A0A960FJU7-F1
#
_entry.id   AF-A0A960FJU7-F1
#
_cell.length_a   1.000
_cell.length_b   1.000
_cell.length_c   1.000
_cell.angle_alpha   90.00
_cell.angle_beta   90.00
_cell.angle_gamma   90.00
#
_symmetry.space_group_name_H-M   'P 1'
#
loop_
_entity.id
_entity.type
_entity.pdbx_description
1 polymer ?
#
loop_
_entity_poly.entity_id
_entity_poly.type
_entity_poly.pdbx_seq_one_letter_code
_entity_poly.pdbx_strand_id
1 'polypeptide(L)'
;ASWSMVAARRHGLDVTNMGYSGSARGEIPSAEEIAALPADVITLAHGTNCWTRIPFSTGMFREGLIAFLDIVRQGHPDTPIVAVSPITRPDAEATPNRLGATLVDLRAVFEDVVNERIAGGDTRLSLVEGFPLVTPDQLDDGIHPGDAGHAAMAAAIGPAVDAAVADT
;
A
#
# COMPACT_ATOMS: atom_id res chain seq x y z
N ALA A 1 -14.99 -7.86 7.74
CA ALA A 1 -14.14 -6.92 8.53
C ALA A 1 -12.89 -6.57 7.72
N SER A 2 -12.38 -5.34 7.77
CA SER A 2 -11.21 -4.96 6.96
C SER A 2 -9.97 -5.78 7.30
N TRP A 3 -9.11 -6.02 6.30
CA TRP A 3 -7.88 -6.82 6.46
C TRP A 3 -6.98 -6.27 7.57
N SER A 4 -6.87 -4.94 7.69
CA SER A 4 -6.03 -4.26 8.69
C SER A 4 -6.48 -4.58 10.11
N MET A 5 -7.80 -4.59 10.36
CA MET A 5 -8.36 -4.95 11.66
C MET A 5 -8.26 -6.45 11.94
N VAL A 6 -8.35 -7.29 10.92
CA VAL A 6 -8.17 -8.74 11.06
C VAL A 6 -6.72 -9.06 11.42
N ALA A 7 -5.76 -8.47 10.71
CA ALA A 7 -4.34 -8.59 11.00
C ALA A 7 -4.04 -8.10 12.42
N ALA A 8 -4.39 -6.86 12.76
CA ALA A 8 -4.08 -6.31 14.07
C ALA A 8 -4.63 -7.10 15.26
N ARG A 9 -5.87 -7.60 15.17
CA ARG A 9 -6.42 -8.46 16.23
C ARG A 9 -5.65 -9.76 16.41
N ARG A 10 -5.10 -10.33 15.34
CA ARG A 10 -4.25 -11.54 15.43
C ARG A 10 -2.92 -11.24 16.13
N HIS A 11 -2.45 -10.00 16.05
CA HIS A 11 -1.11 -9.60 16.47
C HIS A 11 -1.09 -8.65 17.68
N GLY A 12 -2.25 -8.39 18.30
CA GLY A 12 -2.36 -7.53 19.48
C GLY A 12 -2.05 -6.05 19.23
N LEU A 13 -2.18 -5.58 17.98
CA LEU A 13 -1.87 -4.20 17.60
C LEU A 13 -3.07 -3.26 17.80
N ASP A 14 -2.78 -2.02 18.18
CA ASP A 14 -3.75 -0.92 18.16
C ASP A 14 -3.68 -0.19 16.81
N VAL A 15 -4.77 -0.24 16.03
CA VAL A 15 -4.76 0.23 14.63
C VAL A 15 -5.27 1.65 14.52
N THR A 16 -4.43 2.50 13.95
CA THR A 16 -4.87 3.75 13.31
C THR A 16 -5.07 3.49 11.81
N ASN A 17 -6.32 3.49 11.34
CA ASN A 17 -6.62 3.27 9.92
C ASN A 17 -6.77 4.61 9.18
N MET A 18 -5.80 4.92 8.32
CA MET A 18 -5.79 6.12 7.47
C MET A 18 -6.24 5.83 6.03
N GLY A 19 -7.16 4.88 5.85
CA GLY A 19 -7.75 4.55 4.55
C GLY A 19 -8.87 5.52 4.16
N TYR A 20 -8.73 6.16 3.00
CA TYR A 20 -9.70 7.13 2.48
C TYR A 20 -10.39 6.60 1.23
N SER A 21 -11.68 6.21 1.33
CA SER A 21 -12.43 5.65 0.20
C SER A 21 -12.45 6.59 -1.00
N GLY A 22 -12.08 6.08 -2.18
CA GLY A 22 -11.97 6.87 -3.41
C GLY A 22 -10.91 7.98 -3.38
N SER A 23 -10.04 8.01 -2.37
CA SER A 23 -8.90 8.94 -2.20
C SER A 23 -7.62 8.17 -1.87
N ALA A 24 -6.65 8.70 -1.12
CA ALA A 24 -5.37 8.03 -0.86
C ALA A 24 -4.56 7.77 -2.14
N ARG A 25 -4.06 8.87 -2.72
CA ARG A 25 -3.20 8.87 -3.93
C ARG A 25 -1.73 9.14 -3.61
N GLY A 26 -1.36 9.08 -2.34
CA GLY A 26 -0.04 9.51 -1.87
C GLY A 26 0.02 11.01 -1.65
N GLU A 27 -1.06 11.61 -1.15
CA GLU A 27 -1.11 13.03 -0.81
C GLU A 27 -0.05 13.34 0.26
N ILE A 28 0.80 14.34 0.02
CA ILE A 28 1.87 14.76 0.92
C ILE A 28 1.37 15.08 2.34
N PRO A 29 0.22 15.76 2.54
CA PRO A 29 -0.32 15.97 3.88
C PRO A 29 -0.59 14.68 4.66
N SER A 30 -0.96 13.57 3.99
CA SER A 30 -1.11 12.27 4.64
C SER A 30 0.23 11.69 5.08
N ALA A 31 1.29 11.89 4.30
CA ALA A 31 2.65 11.48 4.70
C ALA A 31 3.14 12.29 5.91
N GLU A 32 2.89 13.60 5.94
CA GLU A 32 3.22 14.47 7.08
C GLU A 32 2.46 14.06 8.34
N GLU A 33 1.18 13.71 8.21
CA GLU A 33 0.37 13.22 9.33
C GLU A 33 0.91 11.89 9.86
N ILE A 34 1.24 10.93 8.98
CA ILE A 34 1.88 9.66 9.36
C ILE A 34 3.21 9.93 10.07
N ALA A 35 4.05 10.83 9.54
CA ALA A 35 5.33 11.20 10.14
C ALA A 35 5.19 11.83 11.54
N ALA A 36 4.07 12.47 11.83
CA ALA A 36 3.80 13.11 13.12
C ALA A 36 3.17 12.17 14.17
N LEU A 37 2.55 11.07 13.74
CA LEU A 37 1.90 10.10 14.64
C LEU A 37 2.88 9.02 15.11
N PRO A 38 2.78 8.56 16.37
CA PRO A 38 3.57 7.41 16.83
C PRO A 38 3.10 6.14 16.10
N ALA A 39 4.06 5.31 15.67
CA ALA A 39 3.78 4.03 15.05
C ALA A 39 4.95 3.06 15.32
N ASP A 40 4.63 1.86 15.78
CA ASP A 40 5.61 0.77 15.92
C ASP A 40 5.78 -0.01 14.62
N VAL A 41 4.78 0.06 13.72
CA VAL A 41 4.80 -0.51 12.38
C VAL A 41 3.87 0.31 11.47
N ILE A 42 4.28 0.52 10.23
CA ILE A 42 3.49 1.24 9.21
C ILE A 42 3.18 0.28 8.07
N THR A 43 1.92 0.20 7.64
CA THR A 43 1.58 -0.46 6.37
C THR A 43 1.16 0.58 5.34
N LEU A 44 1.87 0.63 4.21
CA LEU A 44 1.59 1.55 3.11
C LEU A 44 0.91 0.81 1.96
N ALA A 45 -0.36 1.11 1.70
CA ALA A 45 -1.12 0.49 0.61
C ALA A 45 -1.91 1.55 -0.17
N HIS A 46 -1.35 2.05 -1.28
CA HIS A 46 -2.03 2.99 -2.17
C HIS A 46 -1.63 2.76 -3.64
N GLY A 47 -2.34 3.42 -4.56
CA GLY A 47 -2.04 3.39 -6.01
C GLY A 47 -3.24 3.04 -6.88
N THR A 48 -4.18 2.20 -6.42
CA THR A 48 -5.41 1.87 -7.18
C THR A 48 -6.22 3.13 -7.51
N ASN A 49 -6.29 4.09 -6.58
CA ASN A 49 -6.99 5.36 -6.78
C ASN A 49 -6.24 6.35 -7.68
N CYS A 50 -4.97 6.08 -8.01
CA CYS A 50 -4.19 6.84 -8.99
C CYS A 50 -4.50 6.42 -10.44
N TRP A 51 -5.31 5.36 -10.64
CA TRP A 51 -5.80 5.00 -11.97
C TRP A 51 -7.11 5.73 -12.34
N THR A 52 -8.00 6.00 -11.37
CA THR A 52 -9.35 6.54 -11.63
C THR A 52 -9.60 7.93 -11.03
N ARG A 53 -10.55 8.68 -11.62
CA ARG A 53 -11.01 10.04 -11.26
C ARG A 53 -9.94 11.14 -11.34
N ILE A 54 -8.84 10.99 -10.60
CA ILE A 54 -7.66 11.87 -10.61
C ILE A 54 -6.46 10.98 -10.95
N PRO A 55 -6.25 10.71 -12.27
CA PRO A 55 -5.26 9.74 -12.70
C PRO A 55 -3.85 10.31 -12.64
N PHE A 56 -2.87 9.44 -12.38
CA PHE A 56 -1.45 9.76 -12.45
C PHE A 56 -0.82 9.06 -13.67
N SER A 57 0.17 9.70 -14.29
CA SER A 57 1.12 8.99 -15.15
C SER A 57 2.07 8.15 -14.29
N THR A 58 2.80 7.22 -14.90
CA THR A 58 3.85 6.45 -14.20
C THR A 58 4.89 7.36 -13.55
N GLY A 59 5.33 8.42 -14.24
CA GLY A 59 6.29 9.39 -13.71
C GLY A 59 5.75 10.18 -12.51
N MET A 60 4.49 10.65 -12.57
CA MET A 60 3.86 11.33 -11.42
C MET A 60 3.76 10.41 -10.20
N PHE A 61 3.41 9.14 -10.43
CA PHE A 61 3.28 8.17 -9.36
C PHE A 61 4.63 7.81 -8.74
N ARG A 62 5.67 7.63 -9.56
CA ARG A 62 7.05 7.35 -9.11
C ARG A 62 7.55 8.45 -8.18
N GLU A 63 7.58 9.69 -8.65
CA GLU A 63 8.11 10.82 -7.87
C GLU A 63 7.25 11.08 -6.62
N GLY A 64 5.93 10.92 -6.73
CA GLY A 64 5.02 11.04 -5.59
C GLY A 64 5.29 9.98 -4.51
N LEU A 65 5.50 8.72 -4.89
CA LEU A 65 5.81 7.64 -3.96
C LEU A 65 7.17 7.81 -3.29
N ILE A 66 8.20 8.25 -4.03
CA ILE A 66 9.52 8.59 -3.48
C ILE A 66 9.38 9.66 -2.40
N ALA A 67 8.72 10.78 -2.73
CA ALA A 67 8.50 11.87 -1.79
C ALA A 67 7.66 11.45 -0.58
N PHE A 68 6.63 10.61 -0.78
CA PHE A 68 5.80 10.08 0.30
C PHE A 68 6.64 9.28 1.29
N LEU A 69 7.44 8.32 0.80
CA LEU A 69 8.32 7.50 1.65
C LEU A 69 9.39 8.34 2.36
N ASP A 70 9.95 9.36 1.69
CA ASP A 70 10.92 10.28 2.29
C ASP A 70 10.32 11.04 3.47
N ILE A 71 9.10 11.55 3.33
CA ILE A 71 8.43 12.29 4.41
C ILE A 71 8.09 11.35 5.57
N VAL A 72 7.54 10.16 5.29
CA VAL A 72 7.28 9.17 6.34
C VAL A 72 8.56 8.85 7.11
N ARG A 73 9.68 8.64 6.41
CA ARG A 73 10.99 8.34 7.01
C ARG A 73 11.58 9.49 7.83
N GLN A 74 11.20 10.74 7.59
CA GLN A 74 11.62 11.87 8.44
C GLN A 74 11.04 11.77 9.85
N GLY A 75 9.79 11.31 9.99
CA GLY A 75 9.17 11.02 11.29
C GLY A 75 9.53 9.65 11.86
N HIS A 76 9.83 8.70 10.97
CA HIS A 76 10.02 7.29 11.28
C HIS A 76 11.31 6.71 10.67
N PRO A 77 12.51 7.14 11.14
CA PRO A 77 13.77 6.69 10.55
C PRO A 77 13.96 5.16 10.64
N ASP A 78 13.54 4.56 11.75
CA ASP A 78 13.79 3.14 12.06
C ASP A 78 12.52 2.29 12.17
N THR A 79 11.32 2.89 12.08
CA THR A 79 10.05 2.14 12.15
C THR A 79 9.92 1.22 10.93
N PRO A 80 9.55 -0.05 11.05
CA PRO A 80 9.37 -0.90 9.90
C PRO A 80 8.16 -0.46 9.07
N ILE A 81 8.35 -0.44 7.74
CA ILE A 81 7.31 -0.15 6.74
C ILE A 81 7.07 -1.42 5.93
N VAL A 82 5.82 -1.88 5.91
CA VAL A 82 5.33 -2.93 5.02
C VAL A 82 4.60 -2.25 3.86
N ALA A 83 5.23 -2.18 2.70
CA ALA A 83 4.64 -1.61 1.50
C ALA A 83 3.88 -2.70 0.74
N VAL A 84 2.62 -2.42 0.40
CA VAL A 84 1.75 -3.35 -0.33
C VAL A 84 1.35 -2.71 -1.65
N SER A 85 1.81 -3.29 -2.76
CA SER A 85 1.47 -2.75 -4.08
C SER A 85 -0.03 -2.89 -4.37
N PRO A 86 -0.58 -2.17 -5.37
CA PRO A 86 -2.00 -2.25 -5.69
C PRO A 86 -2.49 -3.69 -5.97
N ILE A 87 -3.59 -4.08 -5.32
CA ILE A 87 -4.28 -5.36 -5.58
C ILE A 87 -4.88 -5.38 -6.99
N THR A 88 -5.42 -6.54 -7.41
CA THR A 88 -6.07 -6.63 -8.71
C THR A 88 -7.32 -5.72 -8.80
N ARG A 89 -7.50 -5.12 -9.97
CA ARG A 89 -8.73 -4.42 -10.34
C ARG A 89 -8.99 -4.69 -11.84
N PRO A 90 -9.89 -5.62 -12.19
CA PRO A 90 -10.00 -6.16 -13.54
C PRO A 90 -10.19 -5.13 -14.67
N ASP A 91 -10.98 -4.07 -14.46
CA ASP A 91 -11.22 -3.03 -15.47
C ASP A 91 -9.99 -2.16 -15.75
N ALA A 92 -9.02 -2.13 -14.82
CA ALA A 92 -7.85 -1.27 -14.86
C ALA A 92 -6.56 -1.99 -15.29
N GLU A 93 -6.53 -3.33 -15.32
CA GLU A 93 -5.30 -4.08 -15.63
C GLU A 93 -4.84 -3.87 -17.07
N ALA A 94 -5.77 -3.80 -18.03
CA ALA A 94 -5.46 -3.66 -19.46
C ALA A 94 -5.89 -2.31 -20.04
N THR A 95 -6.58 -1.48 -19.27
CA THR A 95 -7.15 -0.21 -19.73
C THR A 95 -6.30 0.95 -19.25
N PRO A 96 -5.68 1.74 -20.15
CA PRO A 96 -4.96 2.94 -19.74
C PRO A 96 -5.90 3.98 -19.13
N ASN A 97 -5.43 4.67 -18.09
CA ASN A 97 -6.09 5.86 -17.57
C ASN A 97 -5.93 7.06 -18.52
N ARG A 98 -6.50 8.23 -18.15
CA ARG A 98 -6.43 9.44 -19.00
C ARG A 98 -5.02 9.99 -19.24
N LEU A 99 -4.02 9.53 -18.48
CA LEU A 99 -2.61 9.88 -18.63
C LEU A 99 -1.76 8.74 -19.19
N GLY A 100 -2.40 7.66 -19.67
CA GLY A 100 -1.76 6.57 -20.40
C GLY A 100 -1.23 5.41 -19.56
N ALA A 101 -1.42 5.40 -18.24
CA ALA A 101 -0.97 4.31 -17.38
C ALA A 101 -2.09 3.30 -17.09
N THR A 102 -1.80 2.01 -17.21
CA THR A 102 -2.65 0.92 -16.68
C THR A 102 -2.38 0.72 -15.18
N LEU A 103 -3.22 -0.08 -14.50
CA LEU A 103 -2.90 -0.47 -13.12
C LEU A 103 -1.66 -1.36 -13.04
N VAL A 104 -1.38 -2.17 -14.07
CA VAL A 104 -0.13 -2.95 -14.17
C VAL A 104 1.08 -2.02 -14.16
N ASP A 105 1.04 -0.93 -14.93
CA ASP A 105 2.15 0.04 -14.97
C ASP A 105 2.35 0.73 -13.62
N LEU A 106 1.26 1.16 -12.97
CA LEU A 106 1.34 1.78 -11.65
C LEU A 106 1.85 0.82 -10.58
N ARG A 107 1.42 -0.46 -10.64
CA ARG A 107 1.90 -1.50 -9.74
C ARG A 107 3.40 -1.75 -9.90
N ALA A 108 3.87 -1.88 -11.14
CA ALA A 108 5.29 -2.03 -11.43
C ALA A 108 6.11 -0.85 -10.89
N VAL A 109 5.63 0.39 -11.07
CA VAL A 109 6.28 1.58 -10.50
C VAL A 109 6.35 1.53 -8.97
N PHE A 110 5.27 1.08 -8.30
CA PHE A 110 5.27 0.93 -6.84
C PHE A 110 6.37 -0.03 -6.39
N GLU A 111 6.38 -1.22 -7.00
CA GLU A 111 7.31 -2.30 -6.67
C GLU A 111 8.75 -1.90 -6.97
N ASP A 112 9.01 -1.25 -8.11
CA ASP A 112 10.33 -0.72 -8.48
C ASP A 112 10.84 0.27 -7.43
N VAL A 113 10.05 1.28 -7.07
CA VAL A 113 10.47 2.32 -6.10
C VAL A 113 10.78 1.70 -4.74
N VAL A 114 9.94 0.77 -4.27
CA VAL A 114 10.16 0.09 -2.99
C VAL A 114 11.44 -0.75 -3.04
N ASN A 115 11.63 -1.56 -4.10
CA ASN A 115 12.81 -2.39 -4.27
C ASN A 115 14.10 -1.57 -4.44
N GLU A 116 14.06 -0.47 -5.21
CA GLU A 116 15.17 0.48 -5.35
C GLU A 116 15.58 1.06 -4.00
N ARG A 117 14.61 1.40 -3.14
CA ARG A 117 14.86 1.94 -1.80
C ARG A 117 15.44 0.89 -0.84
N ILE A 118 14.94 -0.34 -0.89
CA ILE A 118 15.50 -1.48 -0.13
C ILE A 118 16.96 -1.71 -0.57
N ALA A 119 17.22 -1.77 -1.88
CA ALA A 119 18.57 -1.93 -2.43
C ALA A 119 19.48 -0.73 -2.10
N GLY A 120 18.88 0.46 -1.92
CA GLY A 120 19.54 1.69 -1.48
C GLY A 120 19.86 1.74 0.02
N GLY A 121 19.47 0.73 0.80
CA GLY A 121 19.86 0.59 2.21
C GLY A 121 18.74 0.81 3.23
N ASP A 122 17.49 0.99 2.81
CA ASP A 122 16.34 1.02 3.73
C ASP A 122 16.01 -0.41 4.19
N THR A 123 16.74 -0.89 5.19
CA THR A 123 16.62 -2.26 5.73
C THR A 123 15.34 -2.50 6.53
N ARG A 124 14.58 -1.44 6.80
CA ARG A 124 13.33 -1.45 7.55
C ARG A 124 12.13 -1.29 6.62
N LEU A 125 12.31 -1.47 5.32
CA LEU A 125 11.25 -1.47 4.32
C LEU A 125 11.12 -2.88 3.72
N SER A 126 9.88 -3.34 3.57
CA SER A 126 9.54 -4.61 2.94
C SER A 126 8.43 -4.42 1.91
N LEU A 127 8.38 -5.32 0.93
CA LEU A 127 7.37 -5.33 -0.12
C LEU A 127 6.51 -6.59 -0.03
N VAL A 128 5.19 -6.40 -0.11
CA VAL A 128 4.21 -7.45 -0.38
C VAL A 128 3.55 -7.13 -1.72
N GLU A 129 3.70 -8.02 -2.70
CA GLU A 129 3.07 -7.87 -4.01
C GLU A 129 1.55 -7.97 -3.88
N GLY A 130 0.84 -6.95 -4.35
CA GLY A 130 -0.61 -6.80 -4.21
C GLY A 130 -1.42 -7.66 -5.16
N PHE A 131 -0.92 -7.86 -6.40
CA PHE A 131 -1.65 -8.57 -7.44
C PHE A 131 -2.19 -9.96 -7.01
N PRO A 132 -1.39 -10.85 -6.38
CA PRO A 132 -1.87 -12.17 -5.99
C PRO A 132 -2.75 -12.19 -4.73
N LEU A 133 -2.90 -11.07 -4.01
CA LEU A 133 -3.54 -11.06 -2.69
C LEU A 133 -5.05 -11.31 -2.73
N VAL A 134 -5.69 -10.90 -3.82
CA VAL A 134 -7.14 -10.95 -4.01
C VAL A 134 -7.43 -11.39 -5.42
N THR A 135 -8.30 -12.38 -5.58
CA THR A 135 -8.78 -12.81 -6.90
C THR A 135 -10.04 -12.04 -7.31
N PRO A 136 -10.37 -11.94 -8.61
CA PRO A 136 -11.55 -11.19 -9.06
C PRO A 136 -12.88 -11.62 -8.43
N ASP A 137 -13.04 -12.90 -8.08
CA ASP A 137 -14.24 -13.45 -7.41
C ASP A 137 -14.33 -13.06 -5.93
N GLN A 138 -13.26 -12.53 -5.35
CA GLN A 138 -13.22 -12.02 -3.98
C GLN A 138 -13.52 -10.50 -3.89
N LEU A 139 -13.88 -9.87 -5.02
CA LEU A 139 -14.29 -8.47 -5.10
C LEU A 139 -15.82 -8.37 -5.17
N ASP A 140 -16.45 -7.71 -4.19
CA ASP A 140 -17.92 -7.64 -4.10
C ASP A 140 -18.57 -6.84 -5.24
N ASP A 141 -17.86 -5.83 -5.76
CA ASP A 141 -18.31 -4.95 -6.84
C ASP A 141 -17.31 -4.88 -8.00
N GLY A 142 -16.37 -5.83 -8.06
CA GLY A 142 -15.27 -5.84 -9.04
C GLY A 142 -14.15 -4.85 -8.74
N ILE A 143 -14.21 -4.11 -7.63
CA ILE A 143 -13.17 -3.15 -7.21
C ILE A 143 -12.74 -3.39 -5.76
N HIS A 144 -13.70 -3.58 -4.85
CA HIS A 144 -13.47 -3.65 -3.42
C HIS A 144 -13.48 -5.10 -2.93
N PRO A 145 -12.47 -5.53 -2.13
CA PRO A 145 -12.48 -6.83 -1.49
C PRO A 145 -13.72 -7.02 -0.61
N GLY A 146 -14.41 -8.14 -0.77
CA GLY A 146 -15.40 -8.60 0.18
C GLY A 146 -14.74 -9.23 1.42
N ASP A 147 -15.53 -9.90 2.26
CA ASP A 147 -15.01 -10.54 3.47
C ASP A 147 -13.94 -11.61 3.17
N ALA A 148 -14.13 -12.40 2.11
CA ALA A 148 -13.15 -13.40 1.68
C ALA A 148 -11.85 -12.75 1.18
N GLY A 149 -11.94 -11.67 0.40
CA GLY A 149 -10.77 -10.93 -0.08
C GLY A 149 -10.00 -10.26 1.07
N HIS A 150 -10.71 -9.64 2.02
CA HIS A 150 -10.07 -9.10 3.22
C HIS A 150 -9.42 -10.17 4.09
N ALA A 151 -9.99 -11.38 4.19
CA ALA A 151 -9.37 -12.50 4.89
C ALA A 151 -8.09 -12.97 4.17
N ALA A 152 -8.10 -13.04 2.83
CA ALA A 152 -6.93 -13.39 2.02
C ALA A 152 -5.81 -12.36 2.18
N MET A 153 -6.12 -11.07 2.08
CA MET A 153 -5.17 -9.98 2.34
C MET A 153 -4.58 -10.08 3.74
N ALA A 154 -5.39 -10.29 4.78
CA ALA A 154 -4.89 -10.39 6.16
C ALA A 154 -3.97 -11.62 6.36
N ALA A 155 -4.25 -12.74 5.69
CA ALA A 155 -3.41 -13.93 5.75
C ALA A 155 -2.05 -13.74 5.05
N ALA A 156 -2.03 -12.97 3.96
CA ALA A 156 -0.81 -12.74 3.18
C ALA A 156 0.06 -11.59 3.72
N ILE A 157 -0.56 -10.51 4.21
CA ILE A 157 0.15 -9.33 4.75
C ILE A 157 0.59 -9.59 6.21
N GLY A 158 -0.20 -10.35 6.98
CA GLY A 158 0.05 -10.61 8.41
C GLY A 158 1.48 -11.05 8.74
N PRO A 159 2.06 -12.06 8.05
CA PRO A 159 3.43 -12.50 8.30
C PRO A 159 4.50 -11.40 8.14
N ALA A 160 4.32 -10.47 7.20
CA ALA A 160 5.24 -9.35 7.04
C ALA A 160 5.10 -8.33 8.18
N VAL A 161 3.88 -8.10 8.66
CA VAL A 161 3.61 -7.27 9.84
C VAL A 161 4.18 -7.92 11.10
N ASP A 162 4.04 -9.24 11.26
CA ASP A 162 4.63 -10.00 12.37
C ASP A 162 6.15 -9.85 12.41
N ALA A 163 6.81 -10.07 11.27
CA ALA A 163 8.26 -9.94 11.16
C ALA A 163 8.70 -8.50 11.49
N ALA A 164 7.97 -7.50 11.00
CA ALA A 164 8.22 -6.10 11.29
C ALA A 164 8.15 -5.79 12.80
N VAL A 165 7.11 -6.27 13.48
CA VAL A 165 6.87 -6.00 14.91
C VAL A 165 7.84 -6.78 15.81
N ALA A 166 8.26 -7.98 15.42
CA ALA A 166 9.21 -8.78 16.19
C ALA A 166 10.63 -8.17 16.26
N ASP A 167 10.96 -7.29 15.30
CA ASP A 167 12.22 -6.55 15.21
C ASP A 167 12.16 -5.15 15.86
N THR A 168 11.18 -4.89 16.73
CA THR A 168 11.00 -3.62 17.48
C THR A 168 11.34 -3.81 18.95
#